data_AF-A0A914TAJ4-F1
#
_entry.id   AF-A0A914TAJ4-F1
#
_cell.length_a   1.000
_cell.length_b   1.000
_cell.length_c   1.000
_cell.angle_alpha   90.00
_cell.angle_beta   90.00
_cell.angle_gamma   90.00
#
_symmetry.space_group_name_H-M   'P 1'
#
loop_
_entity.id
_entity.type
_entity.pdbx_description
1 polymer ?
#
loop_
_entity_poly.entity_id
_entity_poly.type
_entity_poly.pdbx_seq_one_letter_code
_entity_poly.pdbx_strand_id
1 'polypeptide(L)'
;MEESTEHDKSTLQKKSSVKEEVIKKPLSAASALGATSLLTFVILALCWLVGFASRLFAIIRFESIIHEFDPWFNYRATHYMVENNFYKFLNWFDERAWYPLGRIVGGTVYPGLMVTSGAIHYVLNSLNFPIHIRDVCVFLAPT
;
A
#
# COMPACT_ATOMS: atom_id res chain seq x y z
N MET A 1 -74.03 -14.39 11.38
CA MET A 1 -73.04 -15.32 10.78
C MET A 1 -72.21 -14.67 9.65
N GLU A 2 -72.60 -13.49 9.13
CA GLU A 2 -71.83 -12.78 8.08
C GLU A 2 -70.64 -11.97 8.63
N GLU A 3 -70.71 -11.47 9.87
CA GLU A 3 -69.68 -10.58 10.46
C GLU A 3 -68.31 -11.28 10.70
N SER A 4 -68.30 -12.60 10.93
CA SER A 4 -67.06 -13.37 11.12
C SER A 4 -66.30 -13.64 9.82
N THR A 5 -66.95 -13.51 8.65
CA THR A 5 -66.32 -13.81 7.34
C THR A 5 -65.60 -12.61 6.72
N GLU A 6 -65.92 -11.39 7.16
CA GLU A 6 -65.35 -10.15 6.63
C GLU A 6 -64.02 -9.80 7.31
N HIS A 7 -63.92 -10.12 8.60
CA HIS A 7 -62.69 -9.92 9.40
C HIS A 7 -61.54 -10.86 8.95
N ASP A 8 -61.87 -12.02 8.37
CA ASP A 8 -60.89 -12.98 7.88
C ASP A 8 -60.35 -12.56 6.49
N LYS A 9 -61.20 -11.94 5.65
CA LYS A 9 -60.81 -11.38 4.35
C LYS A 9 -59.82 -10.22 4.48
N SER A 10 -60.02 -9.31 5.43
CA SER A 10 -59.09 -8.20 5.67
C SER A 10 -57.72 -8.68 6.17
N THR A 11 -57.71 -9.76 6.96
CA THR A 11 -56.49 -10.38 7.48
C THR A 11 -55.71 -11.10 6.39
N LEU A 12 -56.40 -11.79 5.46
CA LEU A 12 -55.81 -12.46 4.30
C LEU A 12 -55.24 -11.47 3.26
N GLN A 13 -55.90 -10.35 3.05
CA GLN A 13 -55.43 -9.30 2.13
C GLN A 13 -54.19 -8.58 2.69
N LYS A 14 -54.13 -8.38 4.01
CA LYS A 14 -52.93 -7.88 4.69
C LYS A 14 -51.77 -8.89 4.64
N LYS A 15 -52.05 -10.19 4.75
CA LYS A 15 -51.04 -11.26 4.71
C LYS A 15 -50.43 -11.44 3.31
N SER A 16 -51.19 -11.20 2.24
CA SER A 16 -50.72 -11.27 0.85
C SER A 16 -49.87 -10.06 0.46
N SER A 17 -50.26 -8.85 0.86
CA SER A 17 -49.46 -7.63 0.67
C SER A 17 -48.12 -7.67 1.42
N VAL A 18 -48.13 -8.13 2.68
CA VAL A 18 -46.89 -8.32 3.47
C VAL A 18 -46.00 -9.43 2.90
N LYS A 19 -46.58 -10.52 2.37
CA LYS A 19 -45.81 -11.58 1.69
C LYS A 19 -45.11 -11.05 0.43
N GLU A 20 -45.75 -10.19 -0.36
CA GLU A 20 -45.11 -9.59 -1.55
C GLU A 20 -43.96 -8.65 -1.19
N GLU A 21 -44.08 -7.84 -0.13
CA GLU A 21 -42.97 -6.98 0.34
C GLU A 21 -41.75 -7.78 0.84
N VAL A 22 -42.00 -8.91 1.53
CA VAL A 22 -40.94 -9.78 2.04
C VAL A 22 -40.25 -10.54 0.90
N ILE A 23 -40.99 -10.96 -0.13
CA ILE A 23 -40.47 -11.70 -1.28
C ILE A 23 -39.72 -10.79 -2.27
N LYS A 24 -40.03 -9.49 -2.35
CA LYS A 24 -39.30 -8.52 -3.19
C LYS A 24 -37.95 -8.06 -2.61
N LYS A 25 -37.63 -8.41 -1.35
CA LYS A 25 -36.42 -7.93 -0.64
C LYS A 25 -35.12 -8.76 -0.68
N PRO A 26 -34.99 -9.98 -1.25
CA PRO A 26 -33.70 -10.66 -1.24
C PRO A 26 -32.84 -10.45 -2.51
N LEU A 27 -33.36 -9.85 -3.58
CA LEU A 27 -32.60 -9.76 -4.85
C LEU A 27 -31.75 -8.48 -5.01
N SER A 28 -32.08 -7.41 -4.28
CA SER A 28 -31.31 -6.14 -4.30
C SER A 28 -30.11 -6.13 -3.33
N ALA A 29 -30.17 -6.95 -2.28
CA ALA A 29 -29.12 -7.03 -1.27
C ALA A 29 -27.81 -7.61 -1.84
N ALA A 30 -27.88 -8.62 -2.71
CA ALA A 30 -26.68 -9.21 -3.33
C ALA A 30 -25.92 -8.22 -4.24
N SER A 31 -26.64 -7.39 -5.01
CA SER A 31 -26.06 -6.30 -5.80
C SER A 31 -25.57 -5.14 -4.95
N ALA A 32 -26.23 -4.85 -3.83
CA ALA A 32 -25.80 -3.80 -2.90
C ALA A 32 -24.46 -4.14 -2.24
N LEU A 33 -24.20 -5.41 -1.92
CA LEU A 33 -22.93 -5.89 -1.35
C LEU A 33 -21.77 -5.81 -2.37
N GLY A 34 -22.04 -6.13 -3.64
CA GLY A 34 -21.06 -5.93 -4.72
C GLY A 34 -20.79 -4.46 -5.01
N ALA A 35 -21.82 -3.62 -5.00
CA ALA A 35 -21.68 -2.18 -5.23
C ALA A 35 -20.96 -1.48 -4.07
N THR A 36 -21.22 -1.86 -2.82
CA THR A 36 -20.52 -1.29 -1.66
C THR A 36 -19.05 -1.72 -1.62
N SER A 37 -18.73 -2.99 -1.91
CA SER A 37 -17.33 -3.44 -1.98
C SER A 37 -16.55 -2.78 -3.13
N LEU A 38 -17.17 -2.60 -4.30
CA LEU A 38 -16.57 -1.85 -5.41
C LEU A 38 -16.34 -0.39 -5.02
N LEU A 39 -17.33 0.26 -4.40
CA LEU A 39 -17.20 1.64 -3.93
C LEU A 39 -16.07 1.78 -2.91
N THR A 40 -15.98 0.87 -1.93
CA THR A 40 -14.90 0.86 -0.93
C THR A 40 -13.55 0.69 -1.61
N PHE A 41 -13.41 -0.23 -2.57
CA PHE A 41 -12.17 -0.41 -3.31
C PHE A 41 -11.77 0.86 -4.09
N VAL A 42 -12.72 1.50 -4.76
CA VAL A 42 -12.48 2.75 -5.50
C VAL A 42 -12.03 3.86 -4.56
N ILE A 43 -12.68 4.03 -3.41
CA ILE A 43 -12.28 5.06 -2.43
C ILE A 43 -10.87 4.77 -1.89
N LEU A 44 -10.54 3.52 -1.56
CA LEU A 44 -9.19 3.15 -1.09
C LEU A 44 -8.13 3.41 -2.17
N ALA A 45 -8.42 3.05 -3.43
CA ALA A 45 -7.53 3.32 -4.55
C ALA A 45 -7.32 4.82 -4.78
N LEU A 46 -8.38 5.63 -4.67
CA LEU A 46 -8.30 7.08 -4.76
C LEU A 46 -7.51 7.69 -3.60
N CYS A 47 -7.73 7.22 -2.37
CA CYS A 47 -6.96 7.66 -1.20
C CYS A 47 -5.48 7.37 -1.36
N TRP A 48 -5.13 6.17 -1.85
CA TRP A 48 -3.74 5.81 -2.15
C TRP A 48 -3.14 6.71 -3.24
N LEU A 49 -3.86 6.90 -4.36
CA LEU A 49 -3.41 7.74 -5.47
C LEU A 49 -3.18 9.20 -5.06
N VAL A 50 -4.12 9.79 -4.30
CA VAL A 50 -4.01 11.17 -3.80
C VAL A 50 -2.85 11.28 -2.81
N GLY A 51 -2.67 10.29 -1.93
CA GLY A 51 -1.55 10.22 -0.99
C GLY A 51 -0.20 10.19 -1.70
N PHE A 52 -0.08 9.35 -2.73
CA PHE A 52 1.11 9.25 -3.58
C PHE A 52 1.39 10.56 -4.33
N ALA A 53 0.38 11.12 -5.00
CA ALA A 53 0.50 12.35 -5.77
C ALA A 53 0.90 13.55 -4.89
N SER A 54 0.39 13.62 -3.65
CA SER A 54 0.71 14.71 -2.72
C SER A 54 2.21 14.76 -2.35
N ARG A 55 2.87 13.59 -2.24
CA ARG A 55 4.30 13.48 -1.90
C ARG A 55 5.21 13.67 -3.13
N LEU A 56 4.69 13.42 -4.32
CA LEU A 56 5.43 13.58 -5.57
C LEU A 56 5.70 15.07 -5.94
N PHE A 57 4.96 16.01 -5.34
CA PHE A 57 5.08 17.45 -5.63
C PHE A 57 6.51 17.99 -5.43
N ALA A 58 7.24 17.52 -4.41
CA ALA A 58 8.62 17.92 -4.19
C ALA A 58 9.57 17.45 -5.32
N ILE A 59 9.32 16.24 -5.84
CA ILE A 59 10.14 15.60 -6.89
C ILE A 59 9.85 16.19 -8.28
N ILE A 60 8.64 16.70 -8.52
CA ILE A 60 8.30 17.34 -9.81
C ILE A 60 8.91 18.75 -9.90
N ARG A 61 8.98 19.46 -8.77
CA ARG A 61 9.45 20.86 -8.73
C ARG A 61 10.97 20.98 -8.63
N PHE A 62 11.60 20.05 -7.94
CA PHE A 62 13.05 20.01 -7.73
C PHE A 62 13.65 18.78 -8.42
N GLU A 63 14.97 18.76 -8.63
CA GLU A 63 15.62 17.56 -9.18
C GLU A 63 15.42 16.37 -8.22
N SER A 64 15.25 15.16 -8.78
CA SER A 64 15.07 13.92 -8.02
C SER A 64 16.38 13.48 -7.36
N ILE A 65 16.78 14.23 -6.33
CA ILE A 65 17.96 14.02 -5.51
C ILE A 65 17.49 13.77 -4.06
N ILE A 66 18.28 13.01 -3.32
CA ILE A 66 18.05 12.82 -1.89
C ILE A 66 18.19 14.17 -1.18
N HIS A 67 17.07 14.62 -0.62
CA HIS A 67 17.01 15.79 0.23
C HIS A 67 17.37 15.40 1.67
N GLU A 68 17.96 16.32 2.43
CA GLU A 68 18.44 16.14 3.80
C GLU A 68 19.73 15.32 3.94
N PHE A 69 20.45 15.53 5.06
CA PHE A 69 21.72 14.85 5.34
C PHE A 69 21.54 13.39 5.78
N ASP A 70 20.51 13.08 6.56
CA ASP A 70 20.28 11.74 7.11
C ASP A 70 20.14 10.62 6.04
N PRO A 71 19.33 10.81 4.98
CA PRO A 71 19.08 9.71 4.04
C PRO A 71 20.27 9.39 3.13
N TRP A 72 21.30 10.24 3.07
CA TRP A 72 22.55 9.94 2.36
C TRP A 72 23.25 8.68 2.89
N PHE A 73 23.22 8.48 4.21
CA PHE A 73 23.80 7.28 4.81
C PHE A 73 22.98 6.04 4.44
N ASN A 74 21.65 6.14 4.46
CA ASN A 74 20.74 5.06 4.06
C ASN A 74 20.92 4.68 2.58
N TYR A 75 21.10 5.67 1.69
CA TYR A 75 21.41 5.44 0.29
C TYR A 75 22.77 4.75 0.10
N ARG A 76 23.83 5.23 0.76
CA ARG A 76 25.16 4.61 0.69
C ARG A 76 25.15 3.16 1.17
N ALA A 77 24.44 2.90 2.27
CA ALA A 77 24.29 1.55 2.81
C ALA A 77 23.55 0.62 1.83
N THR A 78 22.48 1.12 1.21
CA THR A 78 21.72 0.39 0.19
C THR A 78 22.58 0.12 -1.04
N HIS A 79 23.32 1.12 -1.53
CA HIS A 79 24.23 0.98 -2.65
C HIS A 79 25.30 -0.10 -2.38
N TYR A 80 25.94 -0.04 -1.21
CA TYR A 80 26.92 -1.05 -0.80
C TYR A 80 26.30 -2.46 -0.76
N MET A 81 25.08 -2.59 -0.23
CA MET A 81 24.38 -3.87 -0.15
C MET A 81 24.06 -4.45 -1.53
N VAL A 82 23.60 -3.62 -2.47
CA VAL A 82 23.29 -4.04 -3.84
C VAL A 82 24.55 -4.48 -4.59
N GLU A 83 25.68 -3.81 -4.39
CA GLU A 83 26.95 -4.16 -5.04
C GLU A 83 27.66 -5.36 -4.40
N ASN A 84 27.62 -5.48 -3.07
CA ASN A 84 28.47 -6.44 -2.32
C ASN A 84 27.71 -7.66 -1.80
N ASN A 85 26.41 -7.77 -2.08
CA ASN A 85 25.49 -8.78 -1.54
C ASN A 85 25.16 -8.60 -0.05
N PHE A 86 24.08 -9.23 0.38
CA PHE A 86 23.52 -9.10 1.72
C PHE A 86 24.46 -9.59 2.84
N TYR A 87 25.17 -10.71 2.66
CA TYR A 87 26.07 -11.24 3.69
C TYR A 87 27.29 -10.34 3.96
N LYS A 88 27.82 -9.69 2.93
CA LYS A 88 28.92 -8.72 3.10
C LYS A 88 28.41 -7.43 3.74
N PHE A 89 27.18 -7.03 3.44
CA PHE A 89 26.52 -5.90 4.09
C PHE A 89 26.35 -6.10 5.60
N LEU A 90 25.92 -7.30 6.05
CA LEU A 90 25.80 -7.60 7.48
C LEU A 90 27.14 -7.61 8.23
N ASN A 91 28.24 -7.88 7.54
CA ASN A 91 29.59 -7.83 8.10
C ASN A 91 30.34 -6.55 7.70
N TRP A 92 29.63 -5.52 7.23
CA TRP A 92 30.26 -4.33 6.70
C TRP A 92 30.85 -3.45 7.80
N PHE A 93 32.17 -3.25 7.71
CA PHE A 93 32.92 -2.26 8.47
C PHE A 93 33.24 -1.06 7.58
N ASP A 94 32.79 0.13 7.99
CA ASP A 94 33.04 1.38 7.28
C ASP A 94 34.22 2.12 7.90
N GLU A 95 35.39 1.99 7.27
CA GLU A 95 36.63 2.70 7.64
C GLU A 95 36.59 4.19 7.31
N ARG A 96 35.68 4.62 6.41
CA ARG A 96 35.60 6.02 5.97
C ARG A 96 34.81 6.91 6.92
N ALA A 97 34.02 6.30 7.81
CA ALA A 97 33.29 7.01 8.85
C ALA A 97 34.10 6.99 10.16
N TRP A 98 33.99 8.05 10.98
CA TRP A 98 34.59 8.10 12.32
C TRP A 98 36.10 7.83 12.34
N TYR A 99 36.88 8.54 11.51
CA TYR A 99 38.34 8.44 11.55
C TYR A 99 38.87 8.82 12.95
N PRO A 100 39.79 8.03 13.56
CA PRO A 100 40.49 6.85 13.03
C PRO A 100 39.86 5.48 13.39
N LEU A 101 38.73 5.45 14.09
CA LEU A 101 38.14 4.23 14.67
C LEU A 101 37.35 3.38 13.66
N GLY A 102 36.70 4.01 12.67
CA GLY A 102 35.74 3.32 11.81
C GLY A 102 34.37 3.11 12.47
N ARG A 103 33.40 2.56 11.71
CA ARG A 103 32.09 2.17 12.22
C ARG A 103 31.70 0.78 11.73
N ILE A 104 31.27 -0.10 12.65
CA ILE A 104 30.63 -1.37 12.30
C ILE A 104 29.19 -1.08 11.86
N VAL A 105 28.92 -1.06 10.56
CA VAL A 105 27.59 -0.68 10.05
C VAL A 105 26.61 -1.85 10.17
N GLY A 106 27.05 -3.06 9.81
CA GLY A 106 26.16 -4.22 9.77
C GLY A 106 25.47 -4.56 11.09
N GLY A 107 26.08 -4.23 12.23
CA GLY A 107 25.51 -4.42 13.57
C GLY A 107 24.89 -3.17 14.21
N THR A 108 25.01 -1.99 13.60
CA THR A 108 24.52 -0.71 14.18
C THR A 108 23.41 -0.06 13.36
N VAL A 109 22.95 -0.72 12.30
CA VAL A 109 21.90 -0.22 11.40
C VAL A 109 20.74 -1.20 11.33
N TYR A 110 19.53 -0.67 11.18
CA TYR A 110 18.36 -1.49 10.87
C TYR A 110 18.31 -1.78 9.37
N PRO A 111 18.49 -3.04 8.93
CA PRO A 111 18.67 -3.37 7.52
C PRO A 111 17.37 -3.31 6.69
N GLY A 112 16.21 -3.10 7.33
CA GLY A 112 14.91 -3.24 6.66
C GLY A 112 14.70 -2.29 5.47
N LEU A 113 15.17 -1.04 5.58
CA LEU A 113 15.06 -0.05 4.51
C LEU A 113 15.97 -0.42 3.32
N MET A 114 17.21 -0.82 3.61
CA MET A 114 18.17 -1.24 2.59
C MET A 114 17.68 -2.49 1.86
N VAL A 115 17.21 -3.50 2.60
CA VAL A 115 16.71 -4.76 2.04
C VAL A 115 15.49 -4.53 1.15
N THR A 116 14.52 -3.71 1.60
CA THR A 116 13.32 -3.42 0.81
C THR A 116 13.67 -2.74 -0.51
N SER A 117 14.52 -1.71 -0.48
CA SER A 117 14.95 -1.00 -1.69
C SER A 117 15.82 -1.88 -2.61
N GLY A 118 16.72 -2.69 -2.05
CA GLY A 118 17.53 -3.64 -2.82
C GLY A 118 16.68 -4.76 -3.46
N ALA A 119 15.64 -5.25 -2.77
CA ALA A 119 14.71 -6.23 -3.31
C ALA A 119 13.90 -5.67 -4.48
N ILE A 120 13.39 -4.44 -4.35
CA ILE A 120 12.72 -3.73 -5.44
C ILE A 120 13.67 -3.60 -6.63
N HIS A 121 14.89 -3.11 -6.43
CA HIS A 121 15.89 -2.99 -7.48
C HIS A 121 16.20 -4.34 -8.16
N TYR A 122 16.33 -5.42 -7.39
CA TYR A 122 16.56 -6.76 -7.93
C TYR A 122 15.39 -7.27 -8.78
N VAL A 123 14.15 -7.05 -8.35
CA VAL A 123 12.94 -7.43 -9.10
C VAL A 123 12.86 -6.65 -10.41
N LEU A 124 13.06 -5.33 -10.39
CA LEU A 124 13.01 -4.52 -11.61
C LEU A 124 14.13 -4.86 -12.58
N ASN A 125 15.34 -5.12 -12.07
CA ASN A 125 16.45 -5.57 -12.89
C ASN A 125 16.20 -6.97 -13.50
N SER A 126 15.54 -7.87 -12.75
CA SER A 126 15.14 -9.19 -13.25
C SER A 126 14.10 -9.10 -14.37
N LEU A 127 13.29 -8.04 -14.40
CA LEU A 127 12.34 -7.72 -15.46
C LEU A 127 12.98 -6.97 -16.64
N ASN A 128 14.31 -6.86 -16.70
CA ASN A 128 15.08 -6.13 -17.71
C ASN A 128 14.77 -4.62 -17.78
N PHE A 129 14.37 -4.01 -16.68
CA PHE A 129 14.30 -2.54 -16.57
C PHE A 129 15.52 -2.04 -15.77
N PRO A 130 16.60 -1.58 -16.44
CA PRO A 130 17.80 -1.11 -15.75
C PRO A 130 17.54 0.28 -15.17
N ILE A 131 17.15 0.32 -13.90
CA ILE A 131 16.89 1.56 -13.14
C ILE A 131 18.00 1.76 -12.12
N HIS A 132 18.48 2.99 -11.96
CA HIS A 132 19.48 3.28 -10.97
C HIS A 132 18.91 3.17 -9.55
N ILE A 133 19.72 2.67 -8.61
CA ILE A 133 19.32 2.50 -7.20
C ILE A 133 18.87 3.80 -6.53
N ARG A 134 19.39 4.96 -6.99
CA ARG A 134 18.98 6.28 -6.50
C ARG A 134 17.50 6.54 -6.76
N ASP A 135 17.02 6.21 -7.94
CA ASP A 135 15.62 6.47 -8.32
C ASP A 135 14.69 5.58 -7.49
N VAL A 136 15.08 4.31 -7.25
CA VAL A 136 14.37 3.41 -6.34
C VAL A 136 14.31 3.97 -4.91
N CYS A 137 15.43 4.49 -4.38
CA CYS A 137 15.46 5.08 -3.05
C CYS A 137 14.61 6.35 -2.93
N VAL A 138 14.56 7.19 -3.97
CA VAL A 138 13.75 8.43 -3.98
C VAL A 138 12.25 8.10 -4.08
N PHE A 139 11.86 7.13 -4.90
CA PHE A 139 10.46 6.72 -5.07
C PHE A 139 9.95 5.72 -4.02
N LEU A 140 10.79 5.31 -3.07
CA LEU A 140 10.36 4.49 -1.92
C LEU A 140 9.51 5.28 -0.92
N ALA A 141 9.76 6.58 -0.75
CA ALA A 141 9.03 7.43 0.21
C ALA A 141 7.58 7.82 -0.19
N PRO A 142 7.24 8.03 -1.48
CA PRO A 142 5.87 8.40 -1.86
C PRO A 142 4.83 7.27 -1.77
N THR A 143 5.18 6.04 -1.42
CA THR A 143 4.25 4.90 -1.31
C THR A 143 3.41 4.87 -0.03
#